data_AF-A0A2K3NHD9-F1
#
_entry.id   AF-A0A2K3NHD9-F1
#
_cell.length_a   1.000
_cell.length_b   1.000
_cell.length_c   1.000
_cell.angle_alpha   90.00
_cell.angle_beta   90.00
_cell.angle_gamma   90.00
#
_symmetry.space_group_name_H-M   'P 1'
#
loop_
_entity.id
_entity.type
_entity.pdbx_description
1 polymer ?
#
loop_
_entity_poly.entity_id
_entity_poly.type
_entity_poly.pdbx_seq_one_letter_code
_entity_poly.pdbx_strand_id
1 'polypeptide(L)'
;MDCLILPEKAEIPNGLDESTDSIVHVSSVVMRKLSGLESTDSIEAIALMKIPASFLNLDDNQKHCKNWFPSAHRILVLDGIQVMSLHFQM
;
A
#
# COMPACT_ATOMS: atom_id res chain seq x y z
N MET A 1 -1.01 8.62 7.12
CA MET A 1 -1.04 8.70 5.64
C MET A 1 -1.31 10.15 5.30
N ASP A 2 -0.69 10.71 4.27
CA ASP A 2 -0.87 12.14 3.97
C ASP A 2 -2.29 12.42 3.42
N CYS A 3 -2.86 11.46 2.68
CA CYS A 3 -4.21 11.58 2.12
C CYS A 3 -4.81 10.20 1.79
N LEU A 4 -6.11 10.05 2.03
CA LEU A 4 -6.94 8.93 1.59
C LEU A 4 -7.92 9.42 0.53
N ILE A 5 -7.88 8.82 -0.65
CA ILE A 5 -8.72 9.16 -1.80
C ILE A 5 -9.76 8.07 -1.99
N LEU A 6 -11.03 8.45 -1.95
CA LEU A 6 -12.17 7.53 -1.96
C LEU A 6 -13.08 7.79 -3.19
N PRO A 7 -13.75 6.75 -3.72
CA PRO A 7 -14.84 6.95 -4.68
C PRO A 7 -15.93 7.84 -4.09
N GLU A 8 -16.61 8.61 -4.93
CA GLU A 8 -17.74 9.44 -4.53
C GLU A 8 -18.80 8.62 -3.78
N LYS A 9 -19.22 9.10 -2.61
CA LYS A 9 -20.19 8.45 -1.70
C LYS A 9 -19.72 7.13 -1.07
N ALA A 10 -18.46 6.72 -1.25
CA ALA A 10 -17.92 5.59 -0.51
C ALA A 10 -17.77 5.94 0.97
N GLU A 11 -18.08 4.96 1.82
CA GLU A 11 -17.77 5.01 3.24
C GLU A 11 -16.26 4.89 3.44
N ILE A 12 -15.76 5.40 4.57
CA ILE A 12 -14.35 5.27 4.92
C ILE A 12 -14.11 3.82 5.38
N PRO A 13 -13.15 3.07 4.80
CA PRO A 13 -12.87 1.72 5.24
C PRO A 13 -12.42 1.69 6.70
N ASN A 14 -12.91 0.71 7.46
CA ASN A 14 -12.65 0.58 8.90
C ASN A 14 -11.15 0.63 9.21
N GLY A 15 -10.75 1.51 10.13
CA GLY A 15 -9.36 1.66 10.59
C GLY A 15 -8.48 2.58 9.74
N LEU A 16 -9.00 3.15 8.66
CA LEU A 16 -8.28 4.14 7.85
C LEU A 16 -8.60 5.60 8.21
N ASP A 17 -9.68 5.84 8.95
CA ASP A 17 -10.12 7.17 9.39
C ASP A 17 -9.15 7.80 10.40
N GLU A 18 -8.68 7.02 11.36
CA GLU A 18 -7.75 7.50 12.40
C GLU A 18 -6.30 7.63 11.90
N SER A 19 -5.97 7.07 10.73
CA SER A 19 -4.60 6.96 10.22
C SER A 19 -4.28 7.87 9.04
N THR A 20 -5.18 8.77 8.66
CA THR A 20 -5.01 9.70 7.53
C THR A 20 -5.19 11.17 7.94
N ASP A 21 -4.31 12.03 7.45
CA ASP A 21 -4.36 13.47 7.72
C ASP A 21 -5.46 14.18 6.90
N SER A 22 -5.89 13.56 5.79
CA SER A 22 -6.95 14.09 4.93
C SER A 22 -7.71 12.99 4.20
N ILE A 23 -8.98 13.26 3.89
CA ILE A 23 -9.86 12.36 3.13
C ILE A 23 -10.49 13.15 1.98
N VAL A 24 -10.41 12.62 0.77
CA VAL A 24 -10.91 13.27 -0.45
C VAL A 24 -11.77 12.29 -1.26
N HIS A 25 -13.06 12.59 -1.38
CA HIS A 25 -13.95 11.88 -2.29
C HIS A 25 -13.79 12.41 -3.71
N VAL A 26 -13.63 11.50 -4.67
CA VAL A 26 -13.40 11.85 -6.07
C VAL A 26 -14.30 11.04 -7.00
N SER A 27 -14.59 11.61 -8.17
CA SER A 27 -15.40 10.94 -9.17
C SER A 27 -14.69 9.70 -9.74
N SER A 28 -15.46 8.80 -10.35
CA SER A 28 -14.93 7.61 -11.05
C SER A 28 -13.90 7.97 -12.12
N VAL A 29 -14.06 9.11 -12.80
CA VAL A 29 -13.12 9.61 -13.80
C VAL A 29 -11.76 9.94 -13.17
N VAL A 30 -11.76 10.53 -11.97
CA VAL A 30 -10.52 10.83 -11.24
C VAL A 30 -9.91 9.55 -10.67
N MET A 31 -10.70 8.65 -10.09
CA MET A 31 -10.22 7.33 -9.64
C MET A 31 -9.49 6.58 -10.75
N ARG A 32 -10.07 6.53 -11.96
CA ARG A 32 -9.44 5.89 -13.13
C ARG A 32 -8.14 6.53 -13.56
N LYS A 33 -8.03 7.85 -13.47
CA LYS A 33 -6.78 8.55 -13.79
C LYS A 33 -5.70 8.28 -12.75
N LEU A 34 -6.06 8.23 -11.47
CA LEU A 34 -5.11 8.04 -10.37
C LEU A 34 -4.64 6.59 -10.23
N SER A 35 -5.49 5.61 -10.54
CA SER A 35 -5.13 4.20 -10.38
C SER A 35 -4.11 3.71 -11.41
N GLY A 36 -4.10 4.30 -12.61
CA GLY A 36 -3.32 3.79 -13.73
C GLY A 36 -3.72 2.36 -14.16
N LEU A 37 -4.89 1.88 -13.76
CA LEU A 37 -5.41 0.55 -14.09
C LEU A 37 -6.46 0.63 -15.21
N GLU A 38 -6.48 -0.39 -16.07
CA GLU A 38 -7.47 -0.53 -17.15
C GLU A 38 -8.91 -0.61 -16.63
N SER A 39 -9.12 -1.22 -15.46
CA SER A 39 -10.38 -1.18 -14.71
C SER A 39 -10.13 -0.70 -13.28
N THR A 40 -11.08 0.07 -12.77
CA THR A 40 -11.12 0.55 -11.39
C THR A 40 -12.21 -0.10 -10.55
N ASP A 41 -12.90 -1.09 -11.10
CA ASP A 41 -14.10 -1.66 -10.46
C ASP A 41 -13.77 -2.40 -9.16
N SER A 42 -12.51 -2.79 -8.96
CA SER A 42 -11.98 -3.42 -7.75
C SER A 42 -11.27 -2.47 -6.78
N ILE A 43 -11.19 -1.17 -7.08
CA ILE A 43 -10.45 -0.21 -6.24
C ILE A 43 -11.40 0.43 -5.23
N GLU A 44 -11.24 0.05 -3.97
CA GLU A 44 -12.03 0.61 -2.85
C GLU A 44 -11.48 1.96 -2.37
N ALA A 45 -10.16 2.15 -2.39
CA ALA A 45 -9.49 3.38 -1.96
C ALA A 45 -8.08 3.52 -2.57
N ILE A 46 -7.54 4.73 -2.61
CA ILE A 46 -6.14 5.03 -2.93
C ILE A 46 -5.54 5.83 -1.78
N ALA A 47 -4.37 5.43 -1.27
CA ALA A 47 -3.67 6.15 -0.21
C ALA A 47 -2.41 6.85 -0.74
N LEU A 48 -2.22 8.12 -0.37
CA LEU A 48 -0.97 8.85 -0.55
C LEU A 48 -0.11 8.70 0.70
N MET A 49 1.08 8.15 0.52
CA MET A 49 2.03 7.90 1.60
C MET A 49 3.43 8.30 1.17
N LYS A 50 4.20 8.83 2.12
CA LYS A 50 5.65 8.99 1.96
C LYS A 50 6.29 7.62 1.87
N ILE A 51 7.21 7.48 0.92
CA ILE A 51 8.13 6.36 0.91
C ILE A 51 8.95 6.42 2.21
N PRO A 52 9.06 5.31 2.96
CA PRO A 52 9.91 5.27 4.14
C PRO A 52 11.33 5.73 3.81
N ALA A 53 11.90 6.58 4.66
CA ALA A 53 13.24 7.15 4.44
C ALA A 53 14.37 6.11 4.45
N SER A 54 14.11 4.93 5.02
CA SER A 54 15.08 3.86 5.11
C SER A 54 14.39 2.50 5.13
N PHE A 55 15.03 1.52 4.52
CA PHE A 55 14.76 0.11 4.73
C PHE A 55 15.91 -0.46 5.55
N LEU A 56 15.61 -1.36 6.50
CA LEU A 56 16.63 -2.02 7.28
C LEU A 56 17.19 -3.20 6.46
N ASN A 57 18.44 -3.09 6.00
CA ASN A 57 19.14 -4.22 5.42
C ASN A 57 19.73 -5.08 6.55
N LEU A 58 19.38 -6.36 6.55
CA LEU A 58 19.78 -7.31 7.59
C LEU A 58 20.90 -8.19 7.03
N ASP A 59 22.12 -7.94 7.48
CA ASP A 59 23.24 -8.85 7.21
C ASP A 59 23.14 -10.12 8.07
N ASP A 60 23.60 -11.26 7.53
CA ASP A 60 23.54 -12.60 8.13
C ASP A 60 24.06 -12.69 9.59
N ASN A 61 24.87 -11.74 10.04
CA ASN A 61 25.44 -11.73 11.40
C ASN A 61 24.54 -11.09 12.47
N GLN A 62 23.41 -10.48 12.11
CA GLN A 62 22.51 -9.85 13.08
C GLN A 62 21.53 -10.86 13.69
N LYS A 63 22.02 -11.66 14.66
CA LYS A 63 21.27 -12.72 15.37
C LYS A 63 20.13 -12.24 16.30
N HIS A 64 19.70 -10.98 16.22
CA HIS A 64 18.76 -10.37 17.17
C HIS A 64 17.32 -10.21 16.64
N CYS A 65 16.84 -11.12 15.79
CA CYS A 65 15.44 -11.14 15.34
C CYS A 65 14.43 -11.19 16.51
N LYS A 66 14.82 -11.76 17.67
CA LYS A 66 13.98 -11.82 18.88
C LYS A 66 13.60 -10.45 19.46
N ASN A 67 14.41 -9.43 19.25
CA ASN A 67 14.13 -8.08 19.75
C ASN A 67 13.29 -7.24 18.78
N TRP A 68 13.16 -7.67 17.52
CA TRP A 68 12.41 -6.94 16.50
C TRP A 68 10.91 -7.20 16.57
N PHE A 69 10.52 -8.34 17.13
CA PHE A 69 9.12 -8.72 17.32
C PHE A 69 8.87 -8.99 18.80
N PRO A 70 8.77 -7.94 19.65
CA PRO A 70 8.53 -8.09 21.09
C PRO A 70 7.19 -8.75 21.42
N SER A 71 6.32 -8.96 20.42
CA SER A 71 5.16 -9.84 20.51
C SER A 71 4.95 -10.62 19.21
N ALA A 72 4.10 -11.65 19.24
CA ALA A 72 3.81 -12.50 18.09
C ALA A 72 3.13 -11.69 16.98
N HIS A 73 3.92 -11.14 16.07
CA HIS A 73 3.44 -10.48 14.87
C HIS A 73 3.53 -11.47 13.71
N ARG A 74 2.50 -11.48 12.87
CA ARG A 74 2.46 -12.33 11.67
C ARG A 74 3.61 -11.92 10.75
N ILE A 75 4.62 -12.77 10.63
CA ILE A 75 5.78 -12.54 9.77
C ILE A 75 5.43 -13.00 8.35
N LEU A 76 5.65 -12.14 7.35
CA LEU A 76 5.56 -12.47 5.94
C LEU A 76 6.98 -12.53 5.37
N VAL A 77 7.38 -13.68 4.84
CA VAL A 77 8.65 -13.87 4.13
C VAL A 77 8.35 -13.94 2.63
N LEU A 78 8.94 -13.02 1.87
CA LEU A 78 8.83 -12.99 0.41
C LEU A 78 10.15 -13.52 -0.15
N ASP A 79 10.15 -14.76 -0.65
CA ASP A 79 11.32 -15.39 -1.26
C ASP A 79 11.16 -15.46 -2.78
N GLY A 80 12.15 -14.98 -3.52
CA GLY A 80 12.20 -15.07 -4.99
C GLY A 80 11.07 -14.35 -5.75
N ILE A 81 10.36 -13.40 -5.14
CA ILE A 81 9.25 -12.71 -5.82
C ILE A 81 9.81 -11.72 -6.86
N GLN A 82 9.57 -12.03 -8.13
CA GLN A 82 9.72 -11.10 -9.24
C GLN A 82 8.34 -10.81 -9.83
N VAL A 83 8.06 -9.54 -10.09
CA VAL A 83 6.88 -9.17 -10.88
C VAL A 83 7.17 -9.61 -12.32
N MET A 84 6.47 -10.63 -12.81
CA MET A 84 6.51 -11.00 -14.23
C MET A 84 6.01 -9.81 -15.05
N SER A 85 6.93 -9.03 -15.62
CA SER A 85 6.58 -8.04 -16.62
C SER A 85 6.28 -8.81 -17.91
N LEU A 86 5.00 -8.97 -18.24
CA LEU A 86 4.58 -9.39 -19.57
C LEU A 86 5.04 -8.30 -20.55
N HIS A 87 6.15 -8.56 -21.21
CA HIS A 87 6.63 -7.75 -22.32
C HIS A 87 5.60 -7.85 -23.44
N PHE A 88 4.70 -6.86 -23.58
CA PHE A 88 3.92 -6.70 -24.81
C PHE A 88 4.92 -6.29 -25.90
N GLN A 89 5.29 -7.23 -26.77
CA GLN A 89 5.87 -6.90 -28.07
C GLN A 89 4.72 -6.52 -29.01
N MET A 90 4.79 -5.31 -29.57
CA MET A 90 4.09 -4.94 -30.80
C MET A 90 4.84 -5.48 -32.01
#